data_AF-A1ZVA6-F1
#
_entry.id   AF-A1ZVA6-F1
#
_cell.length_a   1.000
_cell.length_b   1.000
_cell.length_c   1.000
_cell.angle_alpha   90.00
_cell.angle_beta   90.00
_cell.angle_gamma   90.00
#
_symmetry.space_group_name_H-M   'P 1'
#
loop_
_entity.id
_entity.type
_entity.pdbx_description
1 polymer ?
#
loop_
_entity_poly.entity_id
_entity_poly.type
_entity_poly.pdbx_seq_one_letter_code
_entity_poly.pdbx_strand_id
1 'polypeptide(L)'
;MHNPKEHQCLKPILGNLQEASREAVVDGSQVLPENGFKEYFHVKRPIQEELETIIKTANKGKQLVLVCGNVGDGKSHLLSLLHQQCPDAMKNFTVHNDATESDNPKETYLDTLEKSLHNFKDENLQDQVMDKIILAVNLGTLTNFLAERGTNFGQLQAYVKQNNILDTDTEKDTKKVSDVFSHVNFADYHLYELTEQGANSEVILSLFKRLTQNTPTNPVWASYQNHCVSCELAEKCPIKFNYEFVMEKQVQEKLTHLLIKCIVQYKHLISVRALLNFLHDLVVPLELAPLSTAEVYTKVKRYQVKTFINNIHPNYLFEHPDLSAIYKHLHLLDPVNERKEDLDQTIIQLITTDKVKDTFEREAGLPKENSFFHRFLTEGFQDKTHKKSNYTLLINLFTRWHYFKTNQQNEVLGNQIYQKYLQSLYYFNSEATPESAPYQQLYKDIKEAIYRWNGNAFQADMVNVFIGHKQDTYRKSAS
;
A
#
# COMPACT_ATOMS: atom_id res chain seq x y z
N MET A 1 42.17 24.89 -0.44
CA MET A 1 41.49 23.67 0.04
C MET A 1 40.07 23.68 -0.51
N HIS A 2 39.83 22.99 -1.62
CA HIS A 2 38.48 22.79 -2.12
C HIS A 2 37.83 21.73 -1.22
N ASN A 3 36.84 22.13 -0.43
CA ASN A 3 35.94 21.19 0.20
C ASN A 3 35.22 20.46 -0.95
N PRO A 4 35.36 19.14 -1.14
CA PRO A 4 34.63 18.45 -2.19
C PRO A 4 33.15 18.68 -1.89
N LYS A 5 32.43 19.37 -2.79
CA LYS A 5 30.98 19.53 -2.67
C LYS A 5 30.42 18.13 -2.45
N GLU A 6 29.78 17.90 -1.30
CA GLU A 6 29.11 16.63 -1.01
C GLU A 6 28.20 16.31 -2.20
N HIS A 7 28.28 15.08 -2.71
CA HIS A 7 27.39 14.66 -3.78
C HIS A 7 25.95 14.83 -3.31
N GLN A 8 25.11 15.46 -4.13
CA GLN A 8 23.69 15.64 -3.86
C GLN A 8 22.90 14.80 -4.87
N CYS A 9 21.81 14.19 -4.42
CA CYS A 9 20.89 13.44 -5.27
C CYS A 9 19.49 13.41 -4.63
N LEU A 10 18.56 12.68 -5.24
CA LEU A 10 17.17 12.53 -4.78
C LEU A 10 17.03 11.71 -3.48
N LYS A 11 17.99 10.86 -3.14
CA LYS A 11 17.89 9.92 -2.02
C LYS A 11 17.56 10.58 -0.67
N PRO A 12 18.20 11.70 -0.25
CA PRO A 12 17.95 12.28 1.07
C PRO A 12 16.51 12.73 1.27
N ILE A 13 15.89 13.37 0.26
CA ILE A 13 14.49 13.83 0.37
C ILE A 13 13.50 12.65 0.40
N LEU A 14 13.81 11.55 -0.28
CA LEU A 14 13.02 10.32 -0.20
C LEU A 14 13.11 9.65 1.17
N GLY A 15 14.20 9.86 1.92
CA GLY A 15 14.36 9.39 3.28
C GLY A 15 13.26 9.89 4.23
N ASN A 16 12.62 11.02 3.92
CA ASN A 16 11.50 11.54 4.70
C ASN A 16 10.22 10.68 4.61
N LEU A 17 10.12 9.79 3.61
CA LEU A 17 9.03 8.82 3.49
C LEU A 17 9.23 7.60 4.40
N GLN A 18 10.45 7.38 4.91
CA GLN A 18 10.77 6.17 5.67
C GLN A 18 10.18 6.18 7.07
N GLU A 19 9.75 5.01 7.56
CA GLU A 19 9.24 4.78 8.91
C GLU A 19 10.22 5.14 10.02
N ALA A 20 11.52 4.99 9.77
CA ALA A 20 12.57 5.34 10.72
C ALA A 20 12.93 6.83 10.70
N SER A 21 12.32 7.63 9.82
CA SER A 21 12.58 9.05 9.74
C SER A 21 12.17 9.75 11.05
N ARG A 22 12.89 10.79 11.45
CA ARG A 22 12.41 11.72 12.48
C ARG A 22 11.10 12.38 12.05
N GLU A 23 10.91 12.51 10.74
CA GLU A 23 9.65 12.89 10.14
C GLU A 23 8.64 11.73 10.04
N ALA A 24 8.83 10.55 10.63
CA ALA A 24 7.77 9.52 10.62
C ALA A 24 6.80 9.66 11.81
N VAL A 25 7.29 10.21 12.92
CA VAL A 25 6.51 10.42 14.14
C VAL A 25 5.82 11.77 14.04
N VAL A 26 4.51 11.80 14.29
CA VAL A 26 3.71 13.02 14.36
C VAL A 26 2.99 13.01 15.70
N ASP A 27 3.16 14.09 16.46
CA ASP A 27 2.33 14.38 17.61
C ASP A 27 1.07 15.10 17.13
N GLY A 28 -0.06 14.40 17.19
CA GLY A 28 -1.39 14.90 16.81
C GLY A 28 -1.92 16.09 17.62
N SER A 29 -1.23 16.47 18.70
CA SER A 29 -1.58 17.64 19.53
C SER A 29 -0.92 18.93 19.01
N GLN A 30 0.01 18.80 18.06
CA GLN A 30 0.78 19.90 17.50
C GLN A 30 0.41 20.13 16.03
N VAL A 31 0.55 21.38 15.58
CA VAL A 31 0.37 21.77 14.18
C VAL A 31 1.52 21.21 13.34
N LEU A 32 1.22 20.77 12.12
CA LEU A 32 2.27 20.39 11.17
C LEU A 32 3.11 21.63 10.77
N PRO A 33 4.41 21.47 10.50
CA PRO A 33 5.20 22.54 9.91
C PRO A 33 4.60 22.96 8.56
N GLU A 34 4.37 24.26 8.38
CA GLU A 34 3.83 24.82 7.13
C GLU A 34 4.74 24.49 5.94
N ASN A 35 4.13 24.05 4.83
CA ASN A 35 4.84 23.60 3.62
C ASN A 35 5.78 22.42 3.89
N GLY A 36 5.53 21.65 4.94
CA GLY A 36 6.31 20.47 5.30
C GLY A 36 6.12 19.32 4.31
N PHE A 37 7.12 18.44 4.22
CA PHE A 37 7.08 17.25 3.37
C PHE A 37 5.85 16.36 3.65
N LYS A 38 5.43 16.26 4.92
CA LYS A 38 4.21 15.54 5.34
C LYS A 38 2.93 16.15 4.80
N GLU A 39 2.78 17.46 4.91
CA GLU A 39 1.62 18.18 4.40
C GLU A 39 1.51 17.97 2.88
N TYR A 40 2.65 17.98 2.18
CA TYR A 40 2.70 17.70 0.76
C TYR A 40 2.27 16.27 0.40
N PHE A 41 2.64 15.26 1.17
CA PHE A 41 2.23 13.87 0.92
C PHE A 41 0.85 13.51 1.49
N HIS A 42 0.18 14.42 2.21
CA HIS A 42 -1.17 14.17 2.72
C HIS A 42 -2.18 14.01 1.58
N VAL A 43 -2.97 12.95 1.65
CA VAL A 43 -4.11 12.73 0.77
C VAL A 43 -5.37 12.83 1.62
N LYS A 44 -6.26 13.74 1.23
CA LYS A 44 -7.55 13.91 1.90
C LYS A 44 -8.35 12.62 1.74
N ARG A 45 -8.98 12.17 2.83
CA ARG A 45 -9.78 10.94 2.89
C ARG A 45 -11.19 11.29 3.37
N PRO A 46 -12.25 10.58 2.95
CA PRO A 46 -13.61 10.78 3.46
C PRO A 46 -13.69 10.77 4.99
N ILE A 47 -12.92 9.91 5.65
CA ILE A 47 -12.84 9.82 7.12
C ILE A 47 -12.40 11.14 7.79
N GLN A 48 -11.63 11.97 7.08
CA GLN A 48 -11.28 13.31 7.54
C GLN A 48 -12.48 14.24 7.57
N GLU A 49 -13.34 14.19 6.55
CA GLU A 49 -14.53 15.04 6.48
C GLU A 49 -15.55 14.67 7.55
N GLU A 50 -15.65 13.37 7.86
CA GLU A 50 -16.46 12.88 8.98
C GLU A 50 -15.95 13.42 10.32
N LEU A 51 -14.64 13.31 10.58
CA LEU A 51 -14.05 13.83 11.81
C LEU A 51 -14.17 15.35 11.92
N GLU A 52 -13.95 16.08 10.82
CA GLU A 52 -14.16 17.54 10.77
C GLU A 52 -15.59 17.91 11.12
N THR A 53 -16.57 17.19 10.57
CA THR A 53 -17.99 17.41 10.85
C THR A 53 -18.31 17.18 12.33
N ILE A 54 -17.83 16.08 12.90
CA ILE A 54 -18.02 15.77 14.33
C ILE A 54 -17.44 16.89 15.20
N ILE A 55 -16.21 17.32 14.94
CA ILE A 55 -15.53 18.36 15.74
C ILE A 55 -16.23 19.72 15.60
N LYS A 56 -16.73 20.09 14.42
CA LYS A 56 -17.43 21.37 14.19
C LYS A 56 -18.85 21.39 14.75
N THR A 57 -19.52 20.25 14.82
CA THR A 57 -20.89 20.13 15.35
C THR A 57 -20.93 19.94 16.86
N ALA A 58 -19.79 19.55 17.44
CA ALA A 58 -19.56 19.35 18.85
C ALA A 58 -19.60 20.67 19.66
N ASN A 59 -20.80 21.21 19.86
CA ASN A 59 -21.02 22.55 20.41
C ASN A 59 -21.73 22.57 21.78
N LYS A 60 -22.19 21.43 22.32
CA LYS A 60 -22.97 21.36 23.56
C LYS A 60 -22.50 20.22 24.46
N GLY A 61 -22.40 20.48 25.76
CA GLY A 61 -22.19 19.43 26.77
C GLY A 61 -20.78 18.84 26.82
N LYS A 62 -20.67 17.73 27.55
CA LYS A 62 -19.51 16.83 27.55
C LYS A 62 -19.45 16.06 26.24
N GLN A 63 -18.28 15.97 25.63
CA GLN A 63 -18.11 15.24 24.37
C GLN A 63 -16.81 14.45 24.31
N LEU A 64 -16.91 13.15 24.06
CA LEU A 64 -15.77 12.27 23.84
C LEU A 64 -15.80 11.77 22.40
N VAL A 65 -14.79 12.16 21.62
CA VAL A 65 -14.59 11.73 20.24
C VAL A 65 -13.50 10.67 20.23
N LEU A 66 -13.87 9.43 19.93
CA LEU A 66 -12.94 8.32 19.78
C LEU A 66 -12.40 8.29 18.35
N VAL A 67 -11.09 8.46 18.20
CA VAL A 67 -10.38 8.30 16.94
C VAL A 67 -9.70 6.93 16.97
N CYS A 68 -10.40 5.92 16.46
CA CYS A 68 -10.00 4.53 16.50
C CYS A 68 -9.25 4.11 15.24
N GLY A 69 -8.34 3.15 15.35
CA GLY A 69 -7.68 2.53 14.19
C GLY A 69 -6.37 1.84 14.53
N ASN A 70 -5.76 1.18 13.56
CA ASN A 70 -4.52 0.44 13.75
C ASN A 70 -3.30 1.37 13.81
N VAL A 71 -2.15 0.79 14.18
CA VAL A 71 -0.87 1.49 14.16
C VAL A 71 -0.48 1.77 12.71
N GLY A 72 -0.15 3.03 12.41
CA GLY A 72 0.29 3.45 11.06
C GLY A 72 -0.81 4.00 10.15
N ASP A 73 -2.08 4.03 10.56
CA ASP A 73 -3.19 4.57 9.75
C ASP A 73 -3.21 6.11 9.64
N GLY A 74 -2.32 6.78 10.36
CA GLY A 74 -2.17 8.23 10.31
C GLY A 74 -3.14 9.02 11.19
N LYS A 75 -3.62 8.43 12.31
CA LYS A 75 -4.49 9.09 13.29
C LYS A 75 -3.89 10.41 13.79
N SER A 76 -2.68 10.36 14.34
CA SER A 76 -1.98 11.53 14.88
C SER A 76 -1.69 12.57 13.78
N HIS A 77 -1.29 12.13 12.59
CA HIS A 77 -1.10 13.03 11.45
C HIS A 77 -2.37 13.81 11.09
N LEU A 78 -3.53 13.15 11.10
CA LEU A 78 -4.79 13.82 10.81
C LEU A 78 -5.17 14.81 11.91
N LEU A 79 -4.97 14.48 13.19
CA LEU A 79 -5.23 15.40 14.29
C LEU A 79 -4.38 16.67 14.21
N SER A 80 -3.08 16.54 13.88
CA SER A 80 -2.22 17.70 13.62
C SER A 80 -2.71 18.58 12.48
N LEU A 81 -3.20 17.96 11.40
CA LEU A 81 -3.76 18.67 10.26
C LEU A 81 -5.04 19.43 10.65
N LEU A 82 -5.88 18.85 11.51
CA LEU A 82 -7.09 19.50 12.01
C LEU A 82 -6.79 20.70 12.91
N HIS A 83 -5.73 20.64 13.72
CA HIS A 83 -5.24 21.81 14.45
C HIS A 83 -4.86 22.97 13.53
N GLN A 84 -4.32 22.68 12.34
CA GLN A 84 -4.00 23.68 11.33
C GLN A 84 -5.25 24.22 10.61
N GLN A 85 -6.16 23.31 10.20
CA GLN A 85 -7.28 23.64 9.32
C GLN A 85 -8.49 24.21 10.06
N CYS A 86 -8.71 23.80 11.31
CA CYS A 86 -9.87 24.17 12.13
C CYS A 86 -9.46 24.58 13.56
N PRO A 87 -8.57 25.58 13.72
CA PRO A 87 -7.97 25.91 15.01
C PRO A 87 -9.01 26.29 16.07
N ASP A 88 -10.06 27.03 15.70
CA ASP A 88 -11.06 27.50 16.65
C ASP A 88 -11.96 26.38 17.18
N ALA A 89 -12.24 25.37 16.37
CA ALA A 89 -12.97 24.19 16.83
C ALA A 89 -12.07 23.31 17.72
N MET A 90 -10.82 23.08 17.30
CA MET A 90 -9.85 22.26 18.03
C MET A 90 -9.45 22.84 19.40
N LYS A 91 -9.42 24.17 19.56
CA LYS A 91 -9.16 24.82 20.87
C LYS A 91 -10.15 24.40 21.97
N ASN A 92 -11.35 23.95 21.60
CA ASN A 92 -12.35 23.51 22.55
C ASN A 92 -12.16 22.06 23.01
N PHE A 93 -11.17 21.34 22.45
CA PHE A 93 -10.92 19.95 22.73
C PHE A 93 -9.54 19.73 23.34
N THR A 94 -9.49 18.86 24.35
CA THR A 94 -8.24 18.27 24.83
C THR A 94 -7.93 17.04 23.98
N VAL A 95 -6.80 17.05 23.28
CA VAL A 95 -6.37 15.93 22.42
C VAL A 95 -5.44 15.02 23.20
N HIS A 96 -5.83 13.76 23.36
CA HIS A 96 -4.97 12.70 23.89
C HIS A 96 -4.53 11.79 22.73
N ASN A 97 -3.25 11.88 22.37
CA ASN A 97 -2.64 10.98 21.40
C ASN A 97 -2.23 9.67 22.02
N ASP A 98 -2.31 8.62 21.20
CA ASP A 98 -1.73 7.30 21.42
C ASP A 98 -1.71 6.91 22.90
N ALA A 99 -2.89 6.52 23.39
CA ALA A 99 -3.14 6.17 24.78
C ALA A 99 -2.47 4.83 25.21
N THR A 100 -1.21 4.65 24.81
CA THR A 100 -0.31 3.56 25.13
C THR A 100 0.96 4.05 25.83
N GLU A 101 1.26 5.36 25.82
CA GLU A 101 2.39 5.94 26.55
C GLU A 101 1.93 6.48 27.91
N SER A 102 2.52 5.96 28.99
CA SER A 102 2.41 6.50 30.34
C SER A 102 3.61 7.42 30.63
N ASP A 103 3.37 8.71 30.86
CA ASP A 103 4.43 9.66 31.22
C ASP A 103 5.09 9.36 32.58
N ASN A 104 4.46 8.51 33.40
CA ASN A 104 4.94 8.09 34.71
C ASN A 104 5.39 6.62 34.67
N PRO A 105 6.67 6.30 35.01
CA PRO A 105 7.18 4.93 35.05
C PRO A 105 6.45 3.98 36.01
N LYS A 106 5.59 4.51 36.90
CA LYS A 106 4.83 3.75 37.90
C LYS A 106 3.36 3.54 37.52
N GLU A 107 2.87 4.13 36.44
CA GLU A 107 1.47 4.05 36.03
C GLU A 107 1.35 3.22 34.76
N THR A 108 0.29 2.42 34.67
CA THR A 108 -0.02 1.72 33.43
C THR A 108 -0.75 2.67 32.47
N TYR A 109 -0.69 2.41 31.17
CA TYR A 109 -1.47 3.16 30.17
C TYR A 109 -2.98 3.15 30.48
N LEU A 110 -3.48 2.08 31.13
CA LEU A 110 -4.87 1.96 31.59
C LEU A 110 -5.19 2.95 32.70
N ASP A 111 -4.26 3.18 33.63
CA ASP A 111 -4.44 4.16 34.71
C ASP A 111 -4.41 5.59 34.16
N THR A 112 -3.53 5.86 33.19
CA THR A 112 -3.50 7.14 32.48
C THR A 112 -4.81 7.39 31.72
N LEU A 113 -5.31 6.38 30.99
CA LEU A 113 -6.60 6.44 30.31
C LEU A 113 -7.77 6.68 31.28
N GLU A 114 -7.81 5.98 32.40
CA GLU A 114 -8.87 6.16 33.40
C GLU A 114 -8.88 7.57 33.98
N LYS A 115 -7.70 8.15 34.22
CA LYS A 115 -7.56 9.55 34.67
C LYS A 115 -8.01 10.53 33.60
N SER A 116 -7.55 10.38 32.36
CA SER A 116 -7.95 11.23 31.23
C SER A 116 -9.46 11.18 30.98
N LEU A 117 -10.08 10.01 31.16
CA LEU A 117 -11.52 9.82 30.95
C LEU A 117 -12.35 9.98 32.23
N HIS A 118 -11.80 10.50 33.34
CA HIS A 118 -12.50 10.58 34.63
C HIS A 118 -13.87 11.27 34.54
N ASN A 119 -13.98 12.34 33.75
CA ASN A 119 -15.23 13.09 33.56
C ASN A 119 -16.28 12.35 32.72
N PHE A 120 -15.89 11.25 32.08
CA PHE A 120 -16.74 10.38 31.25
C PHE A 120 -17.13 9.07 31.95
N LYS A 121 -16.81 8.92 33.24
CA LYS A 121 -17.36 7.86 34.09
C LYS A 121 -18.87 8.03 34.23
N ASP A 122 -19.60 6.92 34.34
CA ASP A 122 -21.07 6.91 34.36
C ASP A 122 -21.66 7.85 35.43
N GLU A 123 -21.05 7.89 36.62
CA GLU A 123 -21.43 8.77 37.73
C GLU A 123 -21.26 10.26 37.44
N ASN A 124 -20.29 10.62 36.59
CA ASN A 124 -19.94 12.00 36.31
C ASN A 124 -20.63 12.52 35.04
N LEU A 125 -21.25 11.69 34.22
CA LEU A 125 -21.79 12.09 32.90
C LEU A 125 -22.86 13.20 32.98
N GLN A 126 -23.59 13.31 34.09
CA GLN A 126 -24.62 14.33 34.28
C GLN A 126 -24.13 15.61 34.97
N ASP A 127 -22.85 15.68 35.33
CA ASP A 127 -22.28 16.87 35.96
C ASP A 127 -22.20 18.03 34.97
N GLN A 128 -22.28 19.27 35.49
CA GLN A 128 -22.21 20.49 34.69
C GLN A 128 -20.82 20.79 34.10
N VAL A 129 -19.83 19.92 34.33
CA VAL A 129 -18.48 20.06 33.77
C VAL A 129 -18.53 19.92 32.26
N MET A 130 -18.16 20.97 31.54
CA MET A 130 -18.05 20.94 30.08
C MET A 130 -16.65 20.45 29.71
N ASP A 131 -16.51 19.14 29.54
CA ASP A 131 -15.25 18.53 29.12
C ASP A 131 -15.37 17.93 27.72
N LYS A 132 -14.38 18.20 26.86
CA LYS A 132 -14.38 17.76 25.47
C LYS A 132 -13.03 17.15 25.15
N ILE A 133 -13.05 15.87 24.83
CA ILE A 133 -11.85 15.07 24.62
C ILE A 133 -11.87 14.44 23.24
N ILE A 134 -10.75 14.54 22.52
CA ILE A 134 -10.47 13.69 21.36
C ILE A 134 -9.44 12.66 21.81
N LEU A 135 -9.83 11.38 21.79
CA LEU A 135 -8.97 10.28 22.19
C LEU A 135 -8.55 9.48 20.96
N ALA A 136 -7.29 9.61 20.53
CA ALA A 136 -6.72 8.72 19.52
C ALA A 136 -6.20 7.45 20.17
N VAL A 137 -6.80 6.31 19.82
CA VAL A 137 -6.54 5.03 20.48
C VAL A 137 -6.49 3.87 19.48
N ASN A 138 -5.65 2.88 19.76
CA ASN A 138 -5.66 1.62 19.04
C ASN A 138 -6.88 0.78 19.47
N LEU A 139 -7.52 0.10 18.52
CA LEU A 139 -8.70 -0.74 18.79
C LEU A 139 -8.42 -1.76 19.91
N GLY A 140 -7.27 -2.45 19.87
CA GLY A 140 -6.89 -3.39 20.93
C GLY A 140 -6.73 -2.74 22.32
N THR A 141 -6.19 -1.52 22.38
CA THR A 141 -6.04 -0.75 23.62
C THR A 141 -7.41 -0.37 24.20
N LEU A 142 -8.35 0.06 23.34
CA LEU A 142 -9.72 0.37 23.75
C LEU A 142 -10.44 -0.88 24.27
N THR A 143 -10.28 -2.03 23.59
CA THR A 143 -10.82 -3.31 24.03
C THR A 143 -10.32 -3.69 25.43
N ASN A 144 -9.01 -3.61 25.66
CA ASN A 144 -8.40 -3.93 26.95
C ASN A 144 -8.89 -2.98 28.06
N PHE A 145 -8.96 -1.68 27.77
CA PHE A 145 -9.46 -0.69 28.71
C PHE A 145 -10.90 -0.97 29.14
N LEU A 146 -11.78 -1.27 28.18
CA LEU A 146 -13.18 -1.56 28.48
C LEU A 146 -13.37 -2.93 29.15
N ALA A 147 -12.45 -3.87 28.97
CA ALA A 147 -12.47 -5.15 29.66
C ALA A 147 -12.08 -5.00 31.15
N GLU A 148 -11.06 -4.20 31.45
CA GLU A 148 -10.52 -4.05 32.81
C GLU A 148 -11.18 -2.94 33.63
N ARG A 149 -11.55 -1.82 33.00
CA ARG A 149 -12.11 -0.62 33.67
C ARG A 149 -13.58 -0.36 33.31
N GLY A 150 -14.19 -1.20 32.47
CA GLY A 150 -15.54 -0.99 31.93
C GLY A 150 -16.66 -0.86 32.97
N THR A 151 -16.46 -1.33 34.21
CA THR A 151 -17.45 -1.20 35.29
C THR A 151 -17.80 0.26 35.62
N ASN A 152 -16.84 1.18 35.44
CA ASN A 152 -17.03 2.61 35.70
C ASN A 152 -17.46 3.39 34.44
N PHE A 153 -17.49 2.72 33.30
CA PHE A 153 -17.69 3.27 31.96
C PHE A 153 -18.75 2.46 31.20
N GLY A 154 -19.82 2.06 31.87
CA GLY A 154 -20.86 1.21 31.32
C GLY A 154 -21.56 1.83 30.12
N GLN A 155 -21.83 3.14 30.13
CA GLN A 155 -22.43 3.84 28.98
C GLN A 155 -21.48 3.88 27.77
N LEU A 156 -20.19 4.14 28.00
CA LEU A 156 -19.17 4.09 26.95
C LEU A 156 -19.01 2.67 26.39
N GLN A 157 -18.97 1.66 27.25
CA GLN A 157 -18.89 0.25 26.85
C GLN A 157 -20.13 -0.15 26.02
N ALA A 158 -21.33 0.28 26.43
CA ALA A 158 -22.55 0.06 25.69
C ALA A 158 -22.52 0.77 24.33
N TYR A 159 -22.04 2.01 24.26
CA TYR A 159 -21.87 2.76 23.01
C TYR A 159 -20.91 2.05 22.04
N VAL A 160 -19.77 1.58 22.54
CA VAL A 160 -18.75 0.89 21.74
C VAL A 160 -19.28 -0.43 21.18
N LYS A 161 -20.00 -1.21 21.98
CA LYS A 161 -20.65 -2.46 21.53
C LYS A 161 -21.78 -2.19 20.53
N GLN A 162 -22.65 -1.22 20.81
CA GLN A 162 -23.81 -0.93 19.95
C GLN A 162 -23.44 -0.38 18.58
N ASN A 163 -22.29 0.29 18.45
CA ASN A 163 -21.80 0.82 17.18
C ASN A 163 -20.77 -0.11 16.50
N ASN A 164 -20.59 -1.35 16.99
CA ASN A 164 -19.64 -2.34 16.46
C ASN A 164 -18.23 -1.75 16.23
N ILE A 165 -17.77 -0.84 17.11
CA ILE A 165 -16.49 -0.14 16.91
C ILE A 165 -15.31 -1.13 16.96
N LEU A 166 -15.48 -2.24 17.68
CA LEU A 166 -14.46 -3.28 17.86
C LEU A 166 -14.65 -4.48 16.91
N ASP A 167 -15.82 -4.60 16.27
CA ASP A 167 -16.18 -5.74 15.43
C ASP A 167 -16.26 -5.31 13.96
N THR A 168 -15.23 -5.64 13.17
CA THR A 168 -15.14 -5.32 11.74
C THR A 168 -16.00 -6.22 10.85
N ASP A 169 -16.62 -7.27 11.39
CA ASP A 169 -17.22 -8.38 10.62
C ASP A 169 -18.77 -8.38 10.61
N THR A 170 -19.42 -7.37 11.18
CA THR A 170 -20.90 -7.31 11.28
C THR A 170 -21.49 -6.13 10.51
N GLU A 171 -22.63 -6.38 9.86
CA GLU A 171 -23.43 -5.37 9.15
C GLU A 171 -23.62 -4.13 10.03
N LYS A 172 -23.35 -2.96 9.45
CA LYS A 172 -23.50 -1.66 10.11
C LYS A 172 -24.98 -1.34 10.25
N ASP A 173 -25.61 -1.91 11.27
CA ASP A 173 -26.89 -1.39 11.74
C ASP A 173 -26.75 0.10 12.08
N THR A 174 -27.81 0.85 11.80
CA THR A 174 -27.91 2.32 11.93
C THR A 174 -27.03 2.90 13.06
N LYS A 175 -26.03 3.73 12.69
CA LYS A 175 -25.18 4.46 13.64
C LYS A 175 -26.07 5.12 14.70
N LYS A 176 -25.99 4.66 15.95
CA LYS A 176 -26.74 5.29 17.03
C LYS A 176 -26.05 6.58 17.44
N VAL A 177 -26.77 7.67 17.28
CA VAL A 177 -26.34 9.00 17.70
C VAL A 177 -26.33 9.05 19.24
N SER A 178 -25.20 9.46 19.81
CA SER A 178 -25.09 9.83 21.22
C SER A 178 -24.73 11.30 21.28
N ASP A 179 -25.33 12.03 22.22
CA ASP A 179 -25.00 13.44 22.44
C ASP A 179 -23.60 13.62 23.08
N VAL A 180 -23.10 12.57 23.75
CA VAL A 180 -21.83 12.57 24.48
C VAL A 180 -20.72 11.85 23.73
N PHE A 181 -21.02 10.70 23.12
CA PHE A 181 -20.01 9.84 22.49
C PHE A 181 -20.08 9.92 20.97
N SER A 182 -18.95 10.13 20.34
CA SER A 182 -18.78 10.07 18.89
C SER A 182 -17.54 9.25 18.56
N HIS A 183 -17.50 8.62 17.38
CA HIS A 183 -16.33 7.88 16.97
C HIS A 183 -16.08 8.00 15.47
N VAL A 184 -14.83 7.79 15.11
CA VAL A 184 -14.34 7.68 13.73
C VAL A 184 -13.40 6.48 13.69
N ASN A 185 -13.72 5.48 12.87
CA ASN A 185 -12.90 4.27 12.75
C ASN A 185 -12.05 4.30 11.48
N PHE A 186 -10.74 4.40 11.64
CA PHE A 186 -9.79 4.37 10.53
C PHE A 186 -9.57 2.96 9.98
N ALA A 187 -9.87 1.91 10.76
CA ALA A 187 -9.74 0.53 10.31
C ALA A 187 -10.77 0.18 9.23
N ASP A 188 -11.92 0.86 9.22
CA ASP A 188 -12.97 0.69 8.21
C ASP A 188 -12.59 1.31 6.86
N TYR A 189 -11.54 2.15 6.83
CA TYR A 189 -11.16 2.85 5.61
C TYR A 189 -10.21 2.01 4.77
N HIS A 190 -10.73 1.48 3.66
CA HIS A 190 -9.92 0.77 2.69
C HIS A 190 -9.13 1.74 1.80
N LEU A 191 -7.91 1.34 1.42
CA LEU A 191 -7.10 2.09 0.46
C LEU A 191 -7.67 2.06 -0.96
N TYR A 192 -8.68 1.25 -1.23
CA TYR A 192 -9.25 1.05 -2.56
C TYR A 192 -10.77 0.99 -2.48
N GLU A 193 -11.41 1.24 -3.61
CA GLU A 193 -12.85 1.14 -3.79
C GLU A 193 -13.17 0.10 -4.86
N LEU A 194 -14.33 -0.54 -4.73
CA LEU A 194 -14.87 -1.44 -5.73
C LEU A 194 -15.84 -0.67 -6.62
N THR A 195 -15.70 -0.85 -7.93
CA THR A 195 -16.62 -0.30 -8.93
C THR A 195 -17.10 -1.41 -9.87
N GLU A 196 -18.12 -1.12 -10.66
CA GLU A 196 -18.61 -2.04 -11.72
C GLU A 196 -17.50 -2.46 -12.71
N GLN A 197 -16.51 -1.59 -12.92
CA GLN A 197 -15.40 -1.80 -13.86
C GLN A 197 -14.17 -2.44 -13.19
N GLY A 198 -14.26 -2.79 -11.91
CA GLY A 198 -13.16 -3.35 -11.11
C GLY A 198 -12.74 -2.44 -9.96
N ALA A 199 -11.61 -2.77 -9.35
CA ALA A 199 -11.10 -2.05 -8.19
C ALA A 199 -10.18 -0.89 -8.59
N ASN A 200 -10.36 0.26 -7.96
CA ASN A 200 -9.54 1.46 -8.15
C ASN A 200 -9.10 2.03 -6.79
N SER A 201 -8.10 2.92 -6.79
CA SER A 201 -7.64 3.57 -5.56
C SER A 201 -7.19 4.99 -5.88
N GLU A 202 -8.00 5.96 -5.47
CA GLU A 202 -7.61 7.36 -5.57
C GLU A 202 -6.46 7.69 -4.59
N VAL A 203 -6.44 7.07 -3.41
CA VAL A 203 -5.41 7.31 -2.40
C VAL A 203 -4.02 6.88 -2.88
N ILE A 204 -3.89 5.63 -3.34
CA ILE A 204 -2.62 5.09 -3.84
C ILE A 204 -2.16 5.88 -5.06
N LEU A 205 -3.06 6.13 -6.01
CA LEU A 205 -2.72 6.87 -7.22
C LEU A 205 -2.32 8.32 -6.92
N SER A 206 -2.98 8.99 -5.97
CA SER A 206 -2.63 10.34 -5.55
C SER A 206 -1.26 10.41 -4.90
N LEU A 207 -0.87 9.38 -4.14
CA LEU A 207 0.47 9.29 -3.56
C LEU A 207 1.56 9.10 -4.63
N PHE A 208 1.34 8.25 -5.64
CA PHE A 208 2.25 8.16 -6.78
C PHE A 208 2.35 9.48 -7.55
N LYS A 209 1.22 10.16 -7.77
CA LYS A 209 1.21 11.49 -8.40
C LYS A 209 2.03 12.47 -7.57
N ARG A 210 1.79 12.59 -6.27
CA ARG A 210 2.57 13.48 -5.38
C ARG A 210 4.06 13.14 -5.41
N LEU A 211 4.44 11.86 -5.45
CA LEU A 211 5.83 11.47 -5.59
C LEU A 211 6.49 12.07 -6.84
N THR A 212 5.80 12.05 -7.99
CA THR A 212 6.44 12.28 -9.29
C THR A 212 5.95 13.53 -10.05
N GLN A 213 4.98 14.26 -9.52
CA GLN A 213 4.33 15.37 -10.24
C GLN A 213 5.36 16.46 -10.57
N ASN A 214 5.39 16.87 -11.84
CA ASN A 214 6.25 17.95 -12.32
C ASN A 214 5.64 19.31 -11.95
N THR A 215 5.75 19.70 -10.68
CA THR A 215 5.39 21.02 -10.19
C THR A 215 6.51 21.62 -9.35
N PRO A 216 6.67 22.96 -9.32
CA PRO A 216 7.65 23.62 -8.45
C PRO A 216 7.41 23.36 -6.95
N THR A 217 6.16 23.04 -6.58
CA THR A 217 5.75 22.71 -5.21
C THR A 217 6.12 21.30 -4.79
N ASN A 218 6.50 20.41 -5.72
CA ASN A 218 6.92 19.06 -5.40
C ASN A 218 8.40 19.06 -4.97
N PRO A 219 8.71 18.81 -3.68
CA PRO A 219 10.10 18.81 -3.19
C PRO A 219 10.94 17.68 -3.78
N VAL A 220 10.31 16.53 -4.10
CA VAL A 220 10.98 15.38 -4.73
C VAL A 220 11.36 15.74 -6.17
N TRP A 221 10.43 16.30 -6.94
CA TRP A 221 10.70 16.77 -8.30
C TRP A 221 11.78 17.85 -8.35
N ALA A 222 11.73 18.84 -7.45
CA ALA A 222 12.74 19.89 -7.37
C ALA A 222 14.14 19.31 -7.12
N SER A 223 14.27 18.38 -6.16
CA SER A 223 15.53 17.69 -5.88
C SER A 223 16.03 16.87 -7.08
N TYR A 224 15.13 16.18 -7.78
CA TYR A 224 15.47 15.43 -8.99
C TYR A 224 16.01 16.32 -10.10
N GLN A 225 15.32 17.43 -10.40
CA GLN A 225 15.74 18.39 -11.43
C GLN A 225 17.10 19.01 -11.11
N ASN A 226 17.30 19.43 -9.86
CA ASN A 226 18.49 20.15 -9.45
C ASN A 226 19.74 19.25 -9.33
N HIS A 227 19.56 17.96 -9.02
CA HIS A 227 20.69 17.10 -8.63
C HIS A 227 20.86 15.83 -9.47
N CYS A 228 19.81 15.32 -10.12
CA CYS A 228 19.87 14.04 -10.82
C CYS A 228 19.96 14.18 -12.34
N VAL A 229 19.32 15.19 -12.94
CA VAL A 229 19.28 15.38 -14.40
C VAL A 229 20.66 15.71 -14.97
N SER A 230 21.41 16.59 -14.30
CA SER A 230 22.75 17.04 -14.71
C SER A 230 23.90 16.23 -14.08
N CYS A 231 23.59 15.14 -13.38
CA CYS A 231 24.58 14.29 -12.73
C CYS A 231 25.41 13.53 -13.76
N GLU A 232 26.73 13.48 -13.59
CA GLU A 232 27.63 12.68 -14.45
C GLU A 232 27.34 11.17 -14.41
N LEU A 233 26.64 10.69 -13.39
CA LEU A 233 26.20 9.30 -13.26
C LEU A 233 24.73 9.08 -13.71
N ALA A 234 24.08 10.08 -14.32
CA ALA A 234 22.65 10.06 -14.62
C ALA A 234 22.22 8.80 -15.40
N GLU A 235 22.99 8.40 -16.42
CA GLU A 235 22.65 7.25 -17.28
C GLU A 235 22.91 5.87 -16.65
N LYS A 236 23.55 5.83 -15.48
CA LYS A 236 23.88 4.60 -14.74
C LYS A 236 23.30 4.54 -13.33
N CYS A 237 22.50 5.54 -12.95
CA CYS A 237 21.94 5.64 -11.62
C CYS A 237 20.58 4.93 -11.56
N PRO A 238 20.44 3.81 -10.82
CA PRO A 238 19.14 3.12 -10.72
C PRO A 238 18.09 3.96 -10.01
N ILE A 239 18.49 4.81 -9.04
CA ILE A 239 17.55 5.70 -8.33
C ILE A 239 16.86 6.65 -9.30
N LYS A 240 17.64 7.26 -10.21
CA LYS A 240 17.11 8.12 -11.27
C LYS A 240 16.19 7.34 -12.20
N PHE A 241 16.63 6.16 -12.67
CA PHE A 241 15.82 5.33 -13.56
C PHE A 241 14.48 4.95 -12.91
N ASN A 242 14.50 4.48 -11.66
CA ASN A 242 13.30 4.06 -10.95
C ASN A 242 12.33 5.23 -10.74
N TYR A 243 12.85 6.39 -10.35
CA TYR A 243 12.03 7.60 -10.22
C TYR A 243 11.36 7.98 -11.55
N GLU A 244 12.13 8.04 -12.65
CA GLU A 244 11.62 8.33 -13.99
C GLU A 244 10.60 7.28 -14.47
N PHE A 245 10.82 6.00 -14.16
CA PHE A 245 9.92 4.93 -14.53
C PHE A 245 8.57 5.06 -13.83
N VAL A 246 8.55 5.43 -12.55
CA VAL A 246 7.33 5.68 -11.77
C VAL A 246 6.61 6.95 -12.22
N MET A 247 7.26 7.91 -12.89
CA MET A 247 6.59 9.09 -13.46
C MET A 247 5.55 8.73 -14.54
N GLU A 248 5.71 7.58 -15.18
CA GLU A 248 4.83 7.18 -16.28
C GLU A 248 3.46 6.76 -15.74
N LYS A 249 2.40 7.40 -16.24
CA LYS A 249 1.02 7.17 -15.79
C LYS A 249 0.63 5.68 -15.82
N GLN A 250 0.98 4.97 -16.89
CA GLN A 250 0.70 3.55 -17.04
C GLN A 250 1.42 2.70 -15.96
N VAL A 251 2.63 3.09 -15.55
CA VAL A 251 3.37 2.41 -14.49
C VAL A 251 2.67 2.63 -13.15
N GLN A 252 2.23 3.85 -12.86
CA GLN A 252 1.48 4.16 -11.63
C GLN A 252 0.17 3.38 -11.54
N GLU A 253 -0.57 3.27 -12.64
CA GLU A 253 -1.81 2.48 -12.70
C GLU A 253 -1.54 1.01 -12.41
N LYS A 254 -0.49 0.44 -13.01
CA LYS A 254 -0.11 -0.97 -12.79
C LYS A 254 0.38 -1.25 -11.39
N LEU A 255 1.17 -0.35 -10.81
CA LEU A 255 1.58 -0.43 -9.41
C LEU A 255 0.37 -0.36 -8.48
N THR A 256 -0.58 0.53 -8.79
CA THR A 256 -1.85 0.64 -8.04
C THR A 256 -2.63 -0.67 -8.08
N HIS A 257 -2.79 -1.28 -9.26
CA HIS A 257 -3.46 -2.57 -9.38
C HIS A 257 -2.71 -3.72 -8.69
N LEU A 258 -1.38 -3.73 -8.73
CA LEU A 258 -0.56 -4.71 -7.98
C LEU A 258 -0.78 -4.57 -6.47
N LEU A 259 -0.80 -3.35 -5.93
CA LEU A 259 -1.08 -3.11 -4.51
C LEU A 259 -2.50 -3.53 -4.12
N ILE A 260 -3.49 -3.25 -4.97
CA ILE A 260 -4.87 -3.73 -4.75
C ILE A 260 -4.91 -5.26 -4.75
N LYS A 261 -4.21 -5.94 -5.69
CA LYS A 261 -4.09 -7.40 -5.68
C LYS A 261 -3.45 -7.93 -4.40
N CYS A 262 -2.42 -7.26 -3.87
CA CYS A 262 -1.83 -7.60 -2.57
C CYS A 262 -2.89 -7.58 -1.46
N ILE A 263 -3.73 -6.54 -1.43
CA ILE A 263 -4.80 -6.39 -0.44
C ILE A 263 -5.87 -7.47 -0.62
N VAL A 264 -6.38 -7.65 -1.84
CA VAL A 264 -7.54 -8.52 -2.12
C VAL A 264 -7.17 -10.00 -2.10
N GLN A 265 -6.11 -10.41 -2.82
CA GLN A 265 -5.78 -11.84 -2.98
C GLN A 265 -5.11 -12.42 -1.74
N TYR A 266 -4.30 -11.63 -1.04
CA TYR A 266 -3.54 -12.09 0.12
C TYR A 266 -4.05 -11.54 1.46
N LYS A 267 -5.18 -10.81 1.45
CA LYS A 267 -5.77 -10.16 2.64
C LYS A 267 -4.76 -9.30 3.39
N HIS A 268 -3.80 -8.72 2.66
CA HIS A 268 -2.75 -7.93 3.27
C HIS A 268 -3.26 -6.52 3.59
N LEU A 269 -3.39 -6.22 4.88
CA LEU A 269 -3.73 -4.87 5.34
C LEU A 269 -2.50 -3.96 5.19
N ILE A 270 -2.60 -2.97 4.31
CA ILE A 270 -1.56 -1.97 4.07
C ILE A 270 -1.97 -0.67 4.76
N SER A 271 -1.16 -0.21 5.71
CA SER A 271 -1.33 1.11 6.32
C SER A 271 -0.76 2.22 5.42
N VAL A 272 -1.18 3.46 5.64
CA VAL A 272 -0.63 4.63 4.91
C VAL A 272 0.88 4.73 5.14
N ARG A 273 1.35 4.44 6.35
CA ARG A 273 2.77 4.42 6.70
C ARG A 273 3.56 3.38 5.88
N ALA A 274 3.06 2.14 5.81
CA ALA A 274 3.67 1.10 5.00
C ALA A 274 3.70 1.47 3.50
N LEU A 275 2.66 2.17 3.04
CA LEU A 275 2.59 2.67 1.66
C LEU A 275 3.62 3.77 1.37
N LEU A 276 3.84 4.72 2.29
CA LEU A 276 4.91 5.73 2.14
C LEU A 276 6.30 5.09 2.13
N ASN A 277 6.53 4.13 3.02
CA ASN A 277 7.74 3.31 3.02
C ASN A 277 7.95 2.62 1.68
N PHE A 278 6.89 2.02 1.14
CA PHE A 278 6.91 1.39 -0.16
C PHE A 278 7.33 2.38 -1.27
N LEU A 279 6.86 3.63 -1.25
CA LEU A 279 7.30 4.65 -2.24
C LEU A 279 8.79 4.94 -2.17
N HIS A 280 9.37 5.01 -0.97
CA HIS A 280 10.82 5.14 -0.81
C HIS A 280 11.54 3.93 -1.43
N ASP A 281 11.14 2.74 -1.02
CA ASP A 281 11.78 1.49 -1.43
C ASP A 281 11.66 1.23 -2.93
N LEU A 282 10.56 1.68 -3.53
CA LEU A 282 10.32 1.63 -4.97
C LEU A 282 11.39 2.39 -5.78
N VAL A 283 11.86 3.51 -5.24
CA VAL A 283 12.79 4.41 -5.93
C VAL A 283 14.23 4.14 -5.52
N VAL A 284 14.48 3.83 -4.24
CA VAL A 284 15.81 3.62 -3.68
C VAL A 284 16.06 2.12 -3.50
N PRO A 285 16.92 1.49 -4.31
CA PRO A 285 17.21 0.07 -4.17
C PRO A 285 17.79 -0.28 -2.80
N LEU A 286 17.44 -1.46 -2.28
CA LEU A 286 17.85 -1.99 -0.97
C LEU A 286 19.36 -1.82 -0.72
N GLU A 287 20.20 -2.15 -1.69
CA GLU A 287 21.65 -2.09 -1.50
C GLU A 287 22.23 -0.67 -1.48
N LEU A 288 21.43 0.33 -1.84
CA LEU A 288 21.75 1.75 -1.80
C LEU A 288 21.09 2.46 -0.62
N ALA A 289 19.96 1.96 -0.11
CA ALA A 289 19.21 2.53 1.01
C ALA A 289 20.07 2.87 2.26
N PRO A 290 20.95 1.99 2.78
CA PRO A 290 21.72 2.29 3.99
C PRO A 290 22.90 3.24 3.75
N LEU A 291 23.24 3.55 2.51
CA LEU A 291 24.44 4.31 2.16
C LEU A 291 24.20 5.82 2.23
N SER A 292 25.21 6.58 2.65
CA SER A 292 25.25 8.04 2.48
C SER A 292 25.32 8.42 0.99
N THR A 293 25.00 9.67 0.66
CA THR A 293 25.00 10.13 -0.73
C THR A 293 26.37 10.03 -1.40
N ALA A 294 27.46 10.24 -0.65
CA ALA A 294 28.83 10.08 -1.14
C ALA A 294 29.19 8.60 -1.42
N GLU A 295 28.71 7.69 -0.57
CA GLU A 295 28.89 6.24 -0.77
C GLU A 295 28.08 5.73 -1.95
N VAL A 296 26.84 6.21 -2.11
CA VAL A 296 26.01 5.92 -3.30
C VAL A 296 26.74 6.34 -4.57
N TYR A 297 27.28 7.57 -4.62
CA TYR A 297 28.07 8.03 -5.76
C TYR A 297 29.22 7.07 -6.07
N THR A 298 30.01 6.72 -5.06
CA THR A 298 31.18 5.85 -5.21
C THR A 298 30.81 4.45 -5.69
N LYS A 299 29.71 3.90 -5.16
CA LYS A 299 29.20 2.57 -5.52
C LYS A 299 28.61 2.55 -6.94
N VAL A 300 27.71 3.48 -7.25
CA VAL A 300 27.11 3.64 -8.59
C VAL A 300 28.18 3.94 -9.64
N LYS A 301 29.25 4.67 -9.29
CA LYS A 301 30.36 4.92 -10.22
C LYS A 301 30.97 3.63 -10.77
N ARG A 302 30.99 2.57 -9.96
CA ARG A 302 31.58 1.24 -10.24
C ARG A 302 30.55 0.21 -10.74
N TYR A 303 29.28 0.59 -10.91
CA TYR A 303 28.27 -0.34 -11.38
C TYR A 303 28.59 -0.92 -12.75
N GLN A 304 28.47 -2.24 -12.84
CA GLN A 304 28.42 -2.94 -14.11
C GLN A 304 26.98 -2.93 -14.64
N VAL A 305 26.83 -3.16 -15.94
CA VAL A 305 25.52 -3.17 -16.62
C VAL A 305 24.53 -4.13 -15.93
N LYS A 306 24.97 -5.35 -15.59
CA LYS A 306 24.10 -6.34 -14.90
C LYS A 306 23.66 -5.88 -13.51
N THR A 307 24.56 -5.28 -12.75
CA THR A 307 24.24 -4.71 -11.43
C THR A 307 23.19 -3.61 -11.57
N PHE A 308 23.31 -2.75 -12.57
CA PHE A 308 22.28 -1.75 -12.87
C PHE A 308 20.94 -2.42 -13.19
N ILE A 309 20.90 -3.42 -14.09
CA ILE A 309 19.67 -4.11 -14.49
C ILE A 309 18.96 -4.81 -13.32
N ASN A 310 19.70 -5.36 -12.35
CA ASN A 310 19.09 -5.96 -11.16
C ASN A 310 18.50 -4.92 -10.20
N ASN A 311 19.04 -3.71 -10.18
CA ASN A 311 18.62 -2.64 -9.27
C ASN A 311 17.58 -1.68 -9.86
N ILE A 312 17.19 -1.87 -11.12
CA ILE A 312 16.09 -1.11 -11.70
C ILE A 312 14.74 -1.79 -11.46
N HIS A 313 13.72 -0.94 -11.36
CA HIS A 313 12.36 -1.26 -10.96
C HIS A 313 11.76 -2.51 -11.63
N PRO A 314 11.88 -2.73 -12.97
CA PRO A 314 11.33 -3.91 -13.60
C PRO A 314 11.76 -5.21 -12.93
N ASN A 315 13.00 -5.33 -12.42
CA ASN A 315 13.46 -6.53 -11.73
C ASN A 315 13.37 -6.38 -10.21
N TYR A 316 13.91 -5.28 -9.69
CA TYR A 316 14.02 -5.00 -8.27
C TYR A 316 12.68 -5.17 -7.52
N LEU A 317 11.57 -4.75 -8.12
CA LEU A 317 10.24 -4.82 -7.51
C LEU A 317 9.83 -6.24 -7.09
N PHE A 318 10.30 -7.27 -7.80
CA PHE A 318 9.86 -8.65 -7.66
C PHE A 318 10.90 -9.58 -7.06
N GLU A 319 12.15 -9.13 -6.85
CA GLU A 319 13.28 -9.98 -6.46
C GLU A 319 13.66 -9.89 -4.97
N HIS A 320 12.94 -9.08 -4.19
CA HIS A 320 13.27 -8.83 -2.78
C HIS A 320 12.09 -9.10 -1.83
N PRO A 321 11.57 -10.34 -1.73
CA PRO A 321 10.43 -10.67 -0.89
C PRO A 321 10.66 -10.38 0.61
N ASP A 322 11.92 -10.33 1.04
CA ASP A 322 12.30 -10.10 2.45
C ASP A 322 12.31 -8.62 2.84
N LEU A 323 12.10 -7.70 1.89
CA LEU A 323 12.16 -6.26 2.14
C LEU A 323 11.01 -5.78 3.03
N SER A 324 9.80 -6.20 2.70
CA SER A 324 8.57 -5.86 3.42
C SER A 324 7.46 -6.83 3.05
N ALA A 325 6.37 -6.81 3.83
CA ALA A 325 5.20 -7.63 3.53
C ALA A 325 4.60 -7.30 2.15
N ILE A 326 4.70 -6.05 1.67
CA ILE A 326 4.26 -5.68 0.32
C ILE A 326 5.13 -6.39 -0.73
N TYR A 327 6.45 -6.31 -0.62
CA TYR A 327 7.37 -6.96 -1.57
C TYR A 327 7.26 -8.48 -1.58
N LYS A 328 6.98 -9.10 -0.42
CA LYS A 328 6.67 -10.53 -0.34
C LYS A 328 5.50 -10.92 -1.24
N HIS A 329 4.42 -10.15 -1.24
CA HIS A 329 3.25 -10.42 -2.09
C HIS A 329 3.52 -10.05 -3.55
N LEU A 330 4.26 -8.97 -3.81
CA LEU A 330 4.64 -8.61 -5.17
C LEU A 330 5.46 -9.72 -5.83
N HIS A 331 6.41 -10.34 -5.12
CA HIS A 331 7.16 -11.49 -5.61
C HIS A 331 6.25 -12.63 -6.12
N LEU A 332 5.13 -12.90 -5.42
CA LEU A 332 4.16 -13.91 -5.85
C LEU A 332 3.33 -13.46 -7.07
N LEU A 333 3.12 -12.15 -7.20
CA LEU A 333 2.44 -11.50 -8.32
C LEU A 333 3.36 -11.17 -9.51
N ASP A 334 4.59 -11.70 -9.52
CA ASP A 334 5.54 -11.45 -10.60
C ASP A 334 4.96 -11.90 -11.96
N PRO A 335 4.89 -11.01 -12.97
CA PRO A 335 4.41 -11.34 -14.30
C PRO A 335 5.14 -12.52 -14.96
N VAL A 336 6.37 -12.83 -14.55
CA VAL A 336 7.12 -14.01 -15.04
C VAL A 336 6.41 -15.33 -14.72
N ASN A 337 5.55 -15.35 -13.70
CA ASN A 337 4.76 -16.53 -13.32
C ASN A 337 3.49 -16.69 -14.17
N GLU A 338 3.11 -15.70 -14.97
CA GLU A 338 1.96 -15.76 -15.87
C GLU A 338 2.36 -16.35 -17.23
N ARG A 339 1.60 -17.33 -17.73
CA ARG A 339 1.82 -17.88 -19.07
C ARG A 339 0.86 -17.25 -20.08
N LYS A 340 1.42 -16.75 -21.20
CA LYS A 340 0.65 -16.33 -22.37
C LYS A 340 1.32 -16.89 -23.62
N GLU A 341 0.53 -17.43 -24.53
CA GLU A 341 1.05 -18.03 -25.76
C GLU A 341 1.84 -17.01 -26.60
N ASP A 342 1.30 -15.81 -26.80
CA ASP A 342 1.95 -14.75 -27.58
C ASP A 342 3.27 -14.27 -26.93
N LEU A 343 3.28 -14.17 -25.60
CA LEU A 343 4.49 -13.80 -24.85
C LEU A 343 5.53 -14.92 -24.92
N ASP A 344 5.12 -16.18 -24.82
CA ASP A 344 6.01 -17.34 -24.94
C ASP A 344 6.66 -17.40 -26.33
N GLN A 345 5.89 -17.15 -27.40
CA GLN A 345 6.42 -17.02 -28.77
C GLN A 345 7.44 -15.88 -28.88
N THR A 346 7.14 -14.74 -28.27
CA THR A 346 8.04 -13.57 -28.25
C THR A 346 9.33 -13.87 -27.48
N ILE A 347 9.25 -14.59 -26.35
CA ILE A 347 10.40 -15.04 -25.57
C ILE A 347 11.28 -15.99 -26.39
N ILE A 348 10.68 -16.92 -27.14
CA ILE A 348 11.43 -17.81 -28.05
C ILE A 348 12.17 -16.99 -29.12
N GLN A 349 11.51 -16.01 -29.73
CA GLN A 349 12.14 -15.10 -30.69
C GLN A 349 13.30 -14.34 -30.05
N LEU A 350 13.12 -13.87 -28.82
CA LEU A 350 14.09 -13.06 -28.09
C LEU A 350 15.37 -13.85 -27.73
N ILE A 351 15.24 -15.16 -27.47
CA ILE A 351 16.38 -16.05 -27.20
C ILE A 351 17.13 -16.44 -28.48
N THR A 352 16.43 -16.50 -29.61
CA THR A 352 16.95 -16.97 -30.90
C THR A 352 17.49 -15.86 -31.81
N THR A 353 17.10 -14.60 -31.57
CA THR A 353 17.52 -13.45 -32.37
C THR A 353 18.85 -12.86 -31.92
N ASP A 354 19.65 -12.38 -32.88
CA ASP A 354 20.83 -11.54 -32.61
C ASP A 354 20.45 -10.07 -32.35
N LYS A 355 19.21 -9.69 -32.67
CA LYS A 355 18.69 -8.31 -32.56
C LYS A 355 17.67 -8.18 -31.43
N VAL A 356 18.14 -8.36 -30.20
CA VAL A 356 17.31 -8.27 -28.99
C VAL A 356 16.67 -6.88 -28.85
N LYS A 357 17.42 -5.81 -29.14
CA LYS A 357 16.93 -4.42 -29.11
C LYS A 357 15.66 -4.25 -29.96
N ASP A 358 15.69 -4.71 -31.20
CA ASP A 358 14.58 -4.55 -32.15
C ASP A 358 13.29 -5.24 -31.65
N THR A 359 13.44 -6.34 -30.90
CA THR A 359 12.30 -7.04 -30.29
C THR A 359 11.70 -6.23 -29.14
N PHE A 360 12.54 -5.64 -28.26
CA PHE A 360 12.06 -4.73 -27.21
C PHE A 360 11.33 -3.52 -27.81
N GLU A 361 11.90 -2.92 -28.85
CA GLU A 361 11.34 -1.75 -29.51
C GLU A 361 9.95 -2.04 -30.09
N ARG A 362 9.81 -3.16 -30.81
CA ARG A 362 8.56 -3.56 -31.46
C ARG A 362 7.45 -3.90 -30.47
N GLU A 363 7.78 -4.62 -29.40
CA GLU A 363 6.78 -5.24 -28.52
C GLU A 363 6.45 -4.41 -27.27
N ALA A 364 7.40 -3.61 -26.77
CA ALA A 364 7.26 -2.93 -25.47
C ALA A 364 7.83 -1.50 -25.44
N GLY A 365 8.38 -1.01 -26.55
CA GLY A 365 9.09 0.26 -26.61
C GLY A 365 10.48 0.22 -25.93
N LEU A 366 11.32 1.21 -26.29
CA LEU A 366 12.71 1.29 -25.81
C LEU A 366 12.87 2.17 -24.56
N PRO A 367 13.87 1.87 -23.71
CA PRO A 367 14.36 2.83 -22.73
C PRO A 367 15.03 4.04 -23.42
N LYS A 368 15.30 5.10 -22.66
CA LYS A 368 16.06 6.27 -23.15
C LYS A 368 17.36 5.85 -23.84
N GLU A 369 17.60 6.45 -25.01
CA GLU A 369 18.85 6.24 -25.76
C GLU A 369 20.06 6.63 -24.89
N ASN A 370 21.15 5.86 -24.98
CA ASN A 370 22.39 5.99 -24.18
C ASN A 370 22.32 5.60 -22.69
N SER A 371 21.19 5.08 -22.20
CA SER A 371 21.10 4.53 -20.83
C SER A 371 21.88 3.21 -20.67
N PHE A 372 22.25 2.86 -19.43
CA PHE A 372 22.81 1.53 -19.13
C PHE A 372 21.86 0.38 -19.52
N PHE A 373 20.54 0.62 -19.50
CA PHE A 373 19.57 -0.31 -20.04
C PHE A 373 19.78 -0.50 -21.54
N HIS A 374 19.86 0.60 -22.30
CA HIS A 374 20.10 0.52 -23.74
C HIS A 374 21.39 -0.26 -24.05
N ARG A 375 22.48 0.04 -23.32
CA ARG A 375 23.75 -0.68 -23.44
C ARG A 375 23.65 -2.16 -23.11
N PHE A 376 22.79 -2.55 -22.18
CA PHE A 376 22.51 -3.96 -21.90
C PHE A 376 21.94 -4.68 -23.13
N LEU A 377 21.00 -4.04 -23.83
CA LEU A 377 20.35 -4.60 -25.01
C LEU A 377 21.26 -4.66 -26.25
N THR A 378 22.21 -3.73 -26.38
CA THR A 378 23.08 -3.63 -27.56
C THR A 378 24.43 -4.33 -27.39
N GLU A 379 25.11 -4.09 -26.27
CA GLU A 379 26.49 -4.55 -26.02
C GLU A 379 26.53 -5.68 -25.00
N GLY A 380 25.76 -5.54 -23.91
CA GLY A 380 25.88 -6.38 -22.72
C GLY A 380 25.40 -7.82 -22.89
N PHE A 381 24.52 -8.07 -23.85
CA PHE A 381 24.01 -9.40 -24.17
C PHE A 381 24.80 -10.12 -25.27
N GLN A 382 25.36 -9.38 -26.24
CA GLN A 382 26.09 -9.96 -27.37
C GLN A 382 27.47 -10.52 -26.99
N ASP A 383 27.92 -10.29 -25.76
CA ASP A 383 29.19 -10.79 -25.26
C ASP A 383 29.14 -12.33 -25.09
N LYS A 384 29.91 -13.02 -25.92
CA LYS A 384 29.84 -14.45 -26.37
C LYS A 384 29.92 -15.55 -25.30
N THR A 385 29.70 -15.23 -24.04
CA THR A 385 29.57 -16.23 -22.97
C THR A 385 28.09 -16.50 -22.74
N HIS A 386 27.55 -17.51 -23.45
CA HIS A 386 26.19 -18.05 -23.29
C HIS A 386 25.95 -18.65 -21.89
N LYS A 387 26.04 -17.83 -20.84
CA LYS A 387 25.70 -18.22 -19.48
C LYS A 387 24.19 -18.17 -19.36
N LYS A 388 23.59 -19.29 -18.95
CA LYS A 388 22.14 -19.44 -18.68
C LYS A 388 21.56 -18.26 -17.87
N SER A 389 22.34 -17.73 -16.91
CA SER A 389 21.96 -16.58 -16.10
C SER A 389 21.66 -15.29 -16.89
N ASN A 390 22.34 -15.06 -18.03
CA ASN A 390 22.12 -13.86 -18.83
C ASN A 390 20.78 -13.93 -19.58
N TYR A 391 20.42 -15.11 -20.09
CA TYR A 391 19.12 -15.35 -20.72
C TYR A 391 18.00 -15.25 -19.69
N THR A 392 18.16 -15.82 -18.50
CA THR A 392 17.15 -15.67 -17.43
C THR A 392 16.92 -14.20 -17.07
N LEU A 393 18.01 -13.42 -16.88
CA LEU A 393 17.89 -12.00 -16.59
C LEU A 393 17.18 -11.24 -17.73
N LEU A 394 17.51 -11.56 -18.98
CA LEU A 394 16.93 -10.92 -20.14
C LEU A 394 15.43 -11.25 -20.29
N ILE A 395 15.04 -12.52 -20.12
CA ILE A 395 13.64 -12.97 -20.21
C ILE A 395 12.81 -12.33 -19.08
N ASN A 396 13.32 -12.33 -17.86
CA ASN A 396 12.67 -11.70 -16.72
C ASN A 396 12.51 -10.19 -16.96
N LEU A 397 13.58 -9.52 -17.39
CA LEU A 397 13.55 -8.10 -17.71
C LEU A 397 12.51 -7.79 -18.81
N PHE A 398 12.52 -8.56 -19.91
CA PHE A 398 11.58 -8.37 -21.01
C PHE A 398 10.14 -8.56 -20.55
N THR A 399 9.85 -9.68 -19.86
CA THR A 399 8.50 -10.02 -19.39
C THR A 399 7.94 -8.93 -18.47
N ARG A 400 8.74 -8.48 -17.51
CA ARG A 400 8.34 -7.44 -16.55
C ARG A 400 8.27 -6.06 -17.20
N TRP A 401 9.17 -5.74 -18.12
CA TRP A 401 9.12 -4.50 -18.92
C TRP A 401 7.85 -4.45 -19.79
N HIS A 402 7.61 -5.51 -20.57
CA HIS A 402 6.40 -5.68 -21.36
C HIS A 402 5.14 -5.55 -20.49
N TYR A 403 5.12 -6.22 -19.33
CA TYR A 403 4.00 -6.09 -18.38
C TYR A 403 3.75 -4.64 -17.99
N PHE A 404 4.78 -3.80 -17.81
CA PHE A 404 4.59 -2.39 -17.47
C PHE A 404 4.31 -1.47 -18.66
N LYS A 405 4.75 -1.82 -19.88
CA LYS A 405 4.61 -0.97 -21.07
C LYS A 405 3.40 -1.27 -21.96
N THR A 406 2.81 -2.45 -21.89
CA THR A 406 1.68 -2.81 -22.77
C THR A 406 0.33 -2.82 -22.04
N ASN A 407 -0.75 -2.47 -22.72
CA ASN A 407 -2.10 -2.42 -22.13
C ASN A 407 -2.84 -3.78 -22.13
N GLN A 408 -2.13 -4.88 -22.42
CA GLN A 408 -2.69 -6.24 -22.62
C GLN A 408 -3.05 -6.98 -21.31
N GLN A 409 -3.51 -6.28 -20.27
CA GLN A 409 -3.81 -6.91 -18.99
C GLN A 409 -5.05 -7.83 -19.04
N ASN A 410 -5.99 -7.55 -19.94
CA ASN A 410 -7.27 -8.27 -20.02
C ASN A 410 -7.20 -9.63 -20.75
N GLU A 411 -6.06 -9.96 -21.36
CA GLU A 411 -5.89 -11.17 -22.17
C GLU A 411 -5.43 -12.39 -21.35
N VAL A 412 -5.07 -12.20 -20.08
CA VAL A 412 -4.62 -13.31 -19.20
C VAL A 412 -5.81 -13.91 -18.48
N LEU A 413 -5.97 -15.22 -18.58
CA LEU A 413 -7.04 -15.97 -17.89
C LEU A 413 -7.08 -15.67 -16.38
N GLY A 414 -5.91 -15.61 -15.72
CA GLY A 414 -5.81 -15.24 -14.30
C GLY A 414 -6.36 -13.85 -13.99
N ASN A 415 -6.08 -12.85 -14.83
CA ASN A 415 -6.68 -11.52 -14.69
C ASN A 415 -8.19 -11.54 -14.96
N GLN A 416 -8.67 -12.31 -15.95
CA GLN A 416 -10.10 -12.39 -16.23
C GLN A 416 -10.88 -12.98 -15.05
N ILE A 417 -10.35 -14.03 -14.42
CA ILE A 417 -10.93 -14.61 -13.20
C ILE A 417 -10.92 -13.58 -12.07
N TYR A 418 -9.79 -12.89 -11.87
CA TYR A 418 -9.67 -11.85 -10.86
C TYR A 418 -10.66 -10.70 -11.06
N GLN A 419 -10.84 -10.22 -12.29
CA GLN A 419 -11.80 -9.16 -12.60
C GLN A 419 -13.24 -9.60 -12.34
N LYS A 420 -13.62 -10.82 -12.73
CA LYS A 420 -14.95 -11.38 -12.41
C LYS A 420 -15.18 -11.50 -10.91
N TYR A 421 -14.15 -11.86 -10.15
CA TYR A 421 -14.22 -11.90 -8.69
C TYR A 421 -14.47 -10.51 -8.10
N LEU A 422 -13.73 -9.48 -8.53
CA LEU A 422 -13.93 -8.11 -8.08
C LEU A 422 -15.34 -7.58 -8.40
N GLN A 423 -15.86 -7.87 -9.60
CA GLN A 423 -17.23 -7.53 -9.97
C GLN A 423 -18.23 -8.22 -9.03
N SER A 424 -18.06 -9.53 -8.80
CA SER A 424 -18.93 -10.27 -7.88
C SER A 424 -18.93 -9.67 -6.47
N LEU A 425 -17.75 -9.26 -5.99
CA LEU A 425 -17.59 -8.60 -4.69
C LEU A 425 -18.24 -7.21 -4.64
N TYR A 426 -18.16 -6.43 -5.73
CA TYR A 426 -18.84 -5.14 -5.84
C TYR A 426 -20.37 -5.31 -5.69
N TYR A 427 -20.96 -6.20 -6.48
CA TYR A 427 -22.41 -6.42 -6.45
C TYR A 427 -22.91 -7.07 -5.17
N PHE A 428 -22.06 -7.83 -4.48
CA PHE A 428 -22.38 -8.34 -3.14
C PHE A 428 -22.52 -7.19 -2.12
N ASN A 429 -21.67 -6.17 -2.22
CA ASN A 429 -21.64 -5.04 -1.28
C ASN A 429 -22.61 -3.90 -1.64
N SER A 430 -23.11 -3.81 -2.87
CA SER A 430 -23.93 -2.69 -3.34
C SER A 430 -25.44 -2.85 -3.09
N GLU A 431 -25.86 -3.86 -2.31
CA GLU A 431 -27.27 -4.20 -2.06
C GLU A 431 -28.12 -4.34 -3.37
N ALA A 432 -27.46 -4.65 -4.49
CA ALA A 432 -28.14 -4.81 -5.77
C ALA A 432 -29.13 -5.99 -5.73
N THR A 433 -30.32 -5.79 -6.31
CA THR A 433 -31.44 -6.72 -6.22
C THR A 433 -31.11 -8.14 -6.72
N PRO A 434 -31.75 -9.19 -6.18
CA PRO A 434 -31.40 -10.60 -6.42
C PRO A 434 -31.46 -11.06 -7.88
N GLU A 435 -32.20 -10.35 -8.73
CA GLU A 435 -32.52 -10.75 -10.11
C GLU A 435 -31.40 -10.46 -11.12
N SER A 436 -30.41 -9.62 -10.75
CA SER A 436 -29.25 -9.26 -11.60
C SER A 436 -27.90 -9.71 -11.03
N ALA A 437 -27.91 -10.47 -9.93
CA ALA A 437 -26.77 -10.74 -9.08
C ALA A 437 -25.65 -11.64 -9.69
N PRO A 438 -24.48 -11.09 -10.05
CA PRO A 438 -23.36 -11.88 -10.55
C PRO A 438 -22.71 -12.78 -9.48
N TYR A 439 -23.06 -12.65 -8.21
CA TYR A 439 -22.59 -13.58 -7.16
C TYR A 439 -23.13 -15.00 -7.32
N GLN A 440 -24.24 -15.22 -8.04
CA GLN A 440 -24.67 -16.59 -8.41
C GLN A 440 -23.62 -17.29 -9.27
N GLN A 441 -22.91 -16.55 -10.13
CA GLN A 441 -21.83 -17.10 -10.92
C GLN A 441 -20.65 -17.50 -10.03
N LEU A 442 -20.32 -16.72 -9.00
CA LEU A 442 -19.30 -17.08 -8.02
C LEU A 442 -19.61 -18.41 -7.32
N TYR A 443 -20.86 -18.64 -6.89
CA TYR A 443 -21.26 -19.93 -6.31
C TYR A 443 -21.12 -21.09 -7.30
N LYS A 444 -21.46 -20.88 -8.58
CA LYS A 444 -21.27 -21.88 -9.64
C LYS A 444 -19.78 -22.15 -9.87
N ASP A 445 -18.97 -21.11 -9.95
CA ASP A 445 -17.52 -21.21 -10.17
C ASP A 445 -16.83 -21.94 -9.01
N ILE A 446 -17.21 -21.64 -7.75
CA ILE A 446 -16.70 -22.36 -6.56
C ILE A 446 -17.11 -23.82 -6.61
N LYS A 447 -18.37 -24.11 -6.90
CA LYS A 447 -18.88 -25.49 -7.03
C LYS A 447 -18.11 -26.26 -8.11
N GLU A 448 -17.92 -25.65 -9.27
CA GLU A 448 -17.17 -26.24 -10.37
C GLU A 448 -15.69 -26.43 -10.02
N ALA A 449 -15.06 -25.46 -9.35
CA ALA A 449 -13.68 -25.55 -8.90
C ALA A 449 -13.49 -26.71 -7.90
N ILE A 450 -14.41 -26.88 -6.94
CA ILE A 450 -14.40 -28.02 -6.00
C ILE A 450 -14.51 -29.35 -6.77
N TYR A 451 -15.38 -29.43 -7.77
CA TYR A 451 -15.50 -30.65 -8.59
C TYR A 451 -14.25 -30.91 -9.42
N ARG A 452 -13.71 -29.90 -10.10
CA ARG A 452 -12.48 -30.01 -10.91
C ARG A 452 -11.27 -30.37 -10.05
N TRP A 453 -11.16 -29.82 -8.85
CA TRP A 453 -10.15 -30.20 -7.85
C TRP A 453 -10.29 -31.67 -7.47
N ASN A 454 -11.53 -32.14 -7.31
CA ASN A 454 -11.80 -33.53 -6.99
C ASN A 454 -11.61 -34.48 -8.18
N GLY A 455 -11.46 -33.98 -9.41
CA GLY A 455 -11.34 -34.75 -10.66
C GLY A 455 -12.64 -34.79 -11.46
N ASN A 456 -12.56 -34.94 -12.79
CA ASN A 456 -13.70 -34.86 -13.73
C ASN A 456 -14.65 -36.07 -13.69
N ALA A 457 -14.69 -36.84 -12.60
CA ALA A 457 -15.48 -38.05 -12.49
C ALA A 457 -17.00 -37.82 -12.62
N PHE A 458 -17.45 -36.60 -12.31
CA PHE A 458 -18.87 -36.21 -12.35
C PHE A 458 -19.48 -36.12 -13.76
N GLN A 459 -18.68 -36.06 -14.83
CA GLN A 459 -19.21 -35.89 -16.19
C GLN A 459 -19.46 -37.22 -16.94
N ALA A 460 -19.09 -38.37 -16.39
CA ALA A 460 -19.11 -39.63 -17.16
C ALA A 460 -19.29 -40.92 -16.32
N ASP A 461 -20.20 -40.93 -15.33
CA ASP A 461 -20.45 -42.11 -14.47
C ASP A 461 -19.19 -42.73 -13.84
N MET A 462 -18.16 -41.90 -13.60
CA MET A 462 -16.89 -42.33 -13.05
C MET A 462 -16.86 -42.11 -11.53
N VAL A 463 -16.05 -42.90 -10.82
CA VAL A 463 -15.76 -42.68 -9.39
C VAL A 463 -14.28 -42.31 -9.24
N ASN A 464 -13.98 -41.33 -8.38
CA ASN A 464 -12.60 -41.00 -8.04
C ASN A 464 -12.04 -42.06 -7.08
N VAL A 465 -11.04 -42.80 -7.53
CA VAL A 465 -10.43 -43.88 -6.74
C VAL A 465 -9.10 -43.39 -6.14
N PHE A 466 -8.98 -43.53 -4.82
CA PHE A 466 -7.77 -43.18 -4.09
C PHE A 466 -6.76 -44.33 -4.13
N ILE A 467 -5.70 -44.20 -4.92
CA ILE A 467 -4.67 -45.24 -5.08
C ILE A 467 -3.52 -45.01 -4.09
N GLY A 468 -3.65 -45.51 -2.85
CA GLY A 468 -2.54 -45.72 -1.90
C GLY A 468 -1.83 -44.48 -1.34
N HIS A 469 -0.89 -44.68 -0.40
CA HIS A 469 -0.35 -43.74 0.62
C HIS A 469 0.34 -42.42 0.19
N LYS A 470 0.36 -42.00 -1.09
CA LYS A 470 0.93 -40.71 -1.53
C LYS A 470 -0.14 -39.78 -2.13
N GLN A 471 -1.14 -39.42 -1.31
CA GLN A 471 -2.46 -38.96 -1.78
C GLN A 471 -2.69 -37.45 -1.95
N ASP A 472 -1.74 -36.59 -1.64
CA ASP A 472 -2.02 -35.14 -1.67
C ASP A 472 -1.83 -34.49 -3.05
N THR A 473 -1.34 -35.24 -4.04
CA THR A 473 -0.85 -34.62 -5.29
C THR A 473 -1.63 -35.00 -6.55
N TYR A 474 -2.22 -36.21 -6.66
CA TYR A 474 -2.92 -36.64 -7.88
C TYR A 474 -4.09 -37.59 -7.61
N ARG A 475 -5.23 -37.35 -8.27
CA ARG A 475 -6.41 -38.22 -8.28
C ARG A 475 -6.65 -38.74 -9.70
N LYS A 476 -7.04 -40.01 -9.84
CA LYS A 476 -7.46 -40.60 -11.12
C LYS A 476 -8.94 -40.91 -11.09
N SER A 477 -9.65 -40.51 -12.13
CA SER A 477 -11.04 -40.91 -12.38
C SER A 477 -11.05 -42.19 -13.20
N ALA A 478 -11.84 -43.19 -12.77
CA ALA A 478 -12.01 -44.46 -13.46
C ALA A 478 -13.49 -44.71 -13.73
N SER A 479 -13.79 -45.25 -14.92
CA SER A 479 -15.11 -45.70 -15.37
C SER A 479 -15.46 -47.06 -14.81
#